data_AF-A0A0H5B5W3-F1
#
_entry.id   AF-A0A0H5B5W3-F1
#
_cell.length_a   1.000
_cell.length_b   1.000
_cell.length_c   1.000
_cell.angle_alpha   90.00
_cell.angle_beta   90.00
_cell.angle_gamma   90.00
#
_symmetry.space_group_name_H-M   'P 1'
#
loop_
_entity.id
_entity.type
_entity.pdbx_description
1 polymer ?
#
loop_
_entity_poly.entity_id
_entity_poly.type
_entity_poly.pdbx_seq_one_letter_code
_entity_poly.pdbx_strand_id
1 'polypeptide(L)'
;RIWFGIATAHDFETHDGMTEENLYQKIFASHFGHLAIIFLWTSGNLFHVAWQGNFEQWTLNPLKVKPIAHTIWDPHFGELAMKAFTKGGAFYPVNISYSGVYHWWYTIGMRTNNDLYIGSIFLIALSSLLLFAGWLHLQPKFRPSLSWFKTNESRLNHHLTGLFGVSSLAWTGHLVHVAIPESRGIHIGWDNFLTTLPHPEGLTPFFDGNWNAYSQNPDTIEHIFGTKVGAGTAILTFLGGFHPQSQSLWLTDIAHHHLAIAVVFIIAGHMYRTNFGIGHNMKEILDAHRPPGGRLGAGHRGLFDTITNSLHIQLGLALAALGVITSLVAQHMYAIPPYAFMAKDFTTQAALYTHHQYIAGFLMVGAFAHGAIFFVRDYDPEANKDNVLARMLEHKEAIISHLSWVSLFLGFHTLGLYIHNDTVVAFGQPEKQILVEPVFAQFIQAASGKAIYGFDLLLSSKDSPASVAGSEIWLPGWIEAINSDKNDLFLTIGPGDFLIHHAIALGLHTTTLILVKGALDARGSKLMPDKKDFGYSFPCDGPGRGGTCDISAWDAFYLAMFWM
;
A
#
# COMPACT_ATOMS: atom_id res chain seq x y z
N ARG A 1 27.52 20.54 -15.62
CA ARG A 1 27.45 21.17 -14.26
C ARG A 1 26.01 21.35 -13.78
N ILE A 2 25.15 22.14 -14.44
CA ILE A 2 23.77 22.40 -13.98
C ILE A 2 22.96 21.10 -13.81
N TRP A 3 22.91 20.27 -14.86
CA TRP A 3 22.16 19.00 -14.82
C TRP A 3 22.61 18.07 -13.70
N PHE A 4 23.91 17.83 -13.57
CA PHE A 4 24.45 17.00 -12.49
C PHE A 4 24.21 17.61 -11.10
N GLY A 5 24.30 18.93 -10.96
CA GLY A 5 24.00 19.60 -9.68
C GLY A 5 22.55 19.41 -9.23
N ILE A 6 21.60 19.29 -10.16
CA ILE A 6 20.21 18.95 -9.86
C ILE A 6 20.09 17.44 -9.57
N ALA A 7 20.66 16.59 -10.42
CA ALA A 7 20.53 15.15 -10.34
C ALA A 7 21.12 14.54 -9.06
N THR A 8 22.22 15.11 -8.54
CA THR A 8 22.91 14.60 -7.33
C THR A 8 22.58 15.43 -6.08
N ALA A 9 21.63 16.37 -6.15
CA ALA A 9 21.27 17.22 -5.02
C ALA A 9 20.80 16.41 -3.79
N HIS A 10 20.18 15.26 -4.02
CA HIS A 10 19.69 14.36 -2.97
C HIS A 10 20.55 13.11 -2.76
N ASP A 11 21.67 12.97 -3.48
CA ASP A 11 22.68 11.93 -3.20
C ASP A 11 23.64 12.44 -2.12
N PHE A 12 23.13 12.56 -0.89
CA PHE A 12 23.85 13.24 0.20
C PHE A 12 25.19 12.59 0.56
N GLU A 13 25.32 11.27 0.39
CA GLU A 13 26.56 10.53 0.66
C GLU A 13 27.73 10.99 -0.21
N THR A 14 27.46 11.50 -1.42
CA THR A 14 28.51 11.93 -2.36
C THR A 14 28.84 13.42 -2.26
N HIS A 15 28.26 14.13 -1.29
CA HIS A 15 28.54 15.56 -1.07
C HIS A 15 29.90 15.76 -0.39
N ASP A 16 30.61 16.82 -0.79
CA ASP A 16 31.91 17.18 -0.23
C ASP A 16 31.84 17.38 1.29
N GLY A 17 32.72 16.72 2.05
CA GLY A 17 32.82 16.85 3.50
C GLY A 17 31.66 16.20 4.28
N MET A 18 30.88 15.31 3.66
CA MET A 18 29.83 14.59 4.36
C MET A 18 30.41 13.65 5.42
N THR A 19 29.84 13.71 6.63
CA THR A 19 30.09 12.74 7.70
C THR A 19 28.84 11.89 7.91
N GLU A 20 29.01 10.68 8.45
CA GLU A 20 27.88 9.79 8.71
C GLU A 20 26.81 10.46 9.60
N GLU A 21 27.20 11.11 10.69
CA GLU A 21 26.25 11.79 11.57
C GLU A 21 25.49 12.93 10.86
N ASN A 22 26.19 13.76 10.06
CA ASN A 22 25.55 14.82 9.29
C ASN A 22 24.59 14.28 8.21
N LEU A 23 24.92 13.13 7.60
CA LEU A 23 24.06 12.45 6.65
C LEU A 23 22.71 12.10 7.28
N TYR A 24 22.71 11.41 8.42
CA TYR A 24 21.48 11.06 9.15
C TYR A 24 20.69 12.29 9.59
N GLN A 25 21.35 13.33 10.11
CA GLN A 25 20.68 14.57 10.51
C GLN A 25 20.02 15.30 9.34
N LYS A 26 20.68 15.35 8.18
CA LYS A 26 20.13 15.96 6.96
C LYS A 26 18.92 15.17 6.45
N ILE A 27 19.02 13.84 6.38
CA ILE A 27 17.90 12.96 6.00
C ILE A 27 16.71 13.14 6.95
N PHE A 28 16.96 13.20 8.26
CA PHE A 28 15.91 13.37 9.25
C PHE A 28 15.13 14.67 9.07
N ALA A 29 15.83 15.79 8.84
CA ALA A 29 15.17 17.06 8.53
C ALA A 29 14.43 17.02 7.18
N SER A 30 14.97 16.34 6.18
CA SER A 30 14.30 16.13 4.89
C SER A 30 13.00 15.32 5.04
N HIS A 31 12.94 14.33 5.94
CA HIS A 31 11.70 13.60 6.24
C HIS A 31 10.61 14.52 6.81
N PHE A 32 10.95 15.42 7.74
CA PHE A 32 10.00 16.43 8.23
C PHE A 32 9.48 17.35 7.11
N GLY A 33 10.38 17.80 6.23
CA GLY A 33 9.99 18.59 5.06
C GLY A 33 9.03 17.83 4.13
N HIS A 34 9.31 16.55 3.87
CA HIS A 34 8.45 15.71 3.03
C HIS A 34 7.08 15.45 3.67
N LEU A 35 7.02 15.15 4.98
CA LEU A 35 5.76 15.01 5.71
C LEU A 35 4.94 16.30 5.67
N ALA A 36 5.58 17.46 5.84
CA ALA A 36 4.90 18.75 5.74
C ALA A 36 4.27 18.98 4.36
N ILE A 37 4.92 18.55 3.28
CA ILE A 37 4.37 18.61 1.92
C ILE A 37 3.13 17.71 1.81
N ILE A 38 3.15 16.49 2.35
CA ILE A 38 1.99 15.60 2.36
C ILE A 38 0.80 16.25 3.07
N PHE A 39 1.01 16.81 4.27
CA PHE A 39 -0.07 17.48 5.01
C PHE A 39 -0.61 18.72 4.31
N LEU A 40 0.27 19.51 3.68
CA LEU A 40 -0.15 20.67 2.90
C LEU A 40 -0.93 20.27 1.65
N TRP A 41 -0.54 19.19 0.97
CA TRP A 41 -1.27 18.63 -0.15
C TRP A 41 -2.67 18.15 0.26
N THR A 42 -2.78 17.41 1.38
CA THR A 42 -4.09 16.97 1.90
C THR A 42 -4.94 18.16 2.34
N SER A 43 -4.35 19.19 2.95
CA SER A 43 -5.04 20.46 3.24
C SER A 43 -5.58 21.11 1.98
N GLY A 44 -4.79 21.19 0.91
CA GLY A 44 -5.21 21.75 -0.37
C GLY A 44 -6.43 21.02 -0.95
N ASN A 45 -6.44 19.69 -0.90
CA ASN A 45 -7.59 18.90 -1.33
C ASN A 45 -8.85 19.24 -0.52
N LEU A 46 -8.76 19.26 0.81
CA LEU A 46 -9.88 19.62 1.70
C LEU A 46 -10.38 21.04 1.42
N PHE A 47 -9.45 22.00 1.31
CA PHE A 47 -9.76 23.41 1.07
C PHE A 47 -10.48 23.64 -0.25
N HIS A 48 -9.96 23.08 -1.35
CA HIS A 48 -10.58 23.26 -2.66
C HIS A 48 -11.98 22.63 -2.74
N VAL A 49 -12.18 21.48 -2.10
CA VAL A 49 -13.51 20.87 -2.03
C VAL A 49 -14.45 21.69 -1.16
N ALA A 50 -14.00 22.18 0.00
CA ALA A 50 -14.80 23.01 0.89
C ALA A 50 -15.22 24.35 0.25
N TRP A 51 -14.30 24.97 -0.50
CA TRP A 51 -14.50 26.30 -1.08
C TRP A 51 -15.24 26.26 -2.42
N GLN A 52 -14.84 25.35 -3.31
CA GLN A 52 -15.23 25.35 -4.73
C GLN A 52 -16.00 24.09 -5.14
N GLY A 53 -15.99 23.06 -4.29
CA GLY A 53 -16.63 21.79 -4.52
C GLY A 53 -18.14 21.83 -4.23
N ASN A 54 -18.75 20.65 -4.31
CA ASN A 54 -20.18 20.45 -4.08
C ASN A 54 -20.44 19.37 -3.01
N PHE A 55 -19.58 19.28 -2.00
CA PHE A 55 -19.60 18.21 -1.00
C PHE A 55 -20.96 18.06 -0.31
N GLU A 56 -21.55 19.14 0.20
CA GLU A 56 -22.88 19.10 0.85
C GLU A 56 -24.02 18.68 -0.10
N GLN A 57 -23.94 19.04 -1.38
CA GLN A 57 -24.91 18.56 -2.38
C GLN A 57 -24.70 17.09 -2.69
N TRP A 58 -23.44 16.66 -2.73
CA TRP A 58 -23.05 15.28 -2.97
C TRP A 58 -23.50 14.37 -1.83
N THR A 59 -23.34 14.77 -0.56
CA THR A 59 -23.75 13.95 0.59
C THR A 59 -25.27 13.69 0.62
N LEU A 60 -26.08 14.58 0.06
CA LEU A 60 -27.52 14.39 -0.09
C LEU A 60 -27.90 13.40 -1.21
N ASN A 61 -27.08 13.30 -2.26
CA ASN A 61 -27.33 12.37 -3.37
C ASN A 61 -26.04 11.84 -4.02
N PRO A 62 -25.30 10.94 -3.32
CA PRO A 62 -23.97 10.48 -3.73
C PRO A 62 -23.94 9.74 -5.07
N LEU A 63 -25.07 9.19 -5.51
CA LEU A 63 -25.18 8.40 -6.74
C LEU A 63 -25.41 9.25 -7.99
N LYS A 64 -26.04 10.43 -7.85
CA LYS A 64 -26.38 11.29 -9.00
C LYS A 64 -25.45 12.49 -9.14
N VAL A 65 -25.04 13.08 -8.01
CA VAL A 65 -24.17 14.26 -8.01
C VAL A 65 -22.75 13.82 -8.31
N LYS A 66 -22.10 14.46 -9.28
CA LYS A 66 -20.69 14.20 -9.59
C LYS A 66 -19.80 15.07 -8.70
N PRO A 67 -18.79 14.49 -8.03
CA PRO A 67 -17.94 15.23 -7.10
C PRO A 67 -17.05 16.22 -7.84
N ILE A 68 -16.98 17.47 -7.36
CA ILE A 68 -16.15 18.53 -7.95
C ILE A 68 -14.78 18.57 -7.25
N ALA A 69 -13.70 18.57 -8.03
CA ALA A 69 -12.34 18.74 -7.49
C ALA A 69 -12.06 20.20 -7.13
N HIS A 70 -12.14 21.09 -8.12
CA HIS A 70 -11.89 22.53 -7.99
C HIS A 70 -12.41 23.28 -9.23
N THR A 71 -12.49 24.60 -9.15
CA THR A 71 -12.82 25.47 -10.30
C THR A 71 -11.69 25.51 -11.31
N ILE A 72 -12.02 25.71 -12.59
CA ILE A 72 -11.06 26.02 -13.64
C ILE A 72 -11.05 27.54 -13.85
N TRP A 73 -9.86 28.12 -13.76
CA TRP A 73 -9.61 29.50 -14.14
C TRP A 73 -8.51 29.53 -15.21
N ASP A 74 -8.92 29.51 -16.48
CA ASP A 74 -8.02 29.55 -17.63
C ASP A 74 -8.45 30.66 -18.60
N PRO A 75 -7.70 31.78 -18.70
CA PRO A 75 -8.06 32.90 -19.58
C PRO A 75 -7.98 32.56 -21.07
N HIS A 76 -7.42 31.41 -21.45
CA HIS A 76 -7.36 30.94 -22.84
C HIS A 76 -8.62 30.19 -23.26
N PHE A 77 -9.53 29.86 -22.34
CA PHE A 77 -10.77 29.18 -22.67
C PHE A 77 -11.69 30.09 -23.47
N GLY A 78 -12.01 29.66 -24.70
CA GLY A 78 -13.12 30.24 -25.44
C GLY A 78 -14.48 29.90 -24.80
N GLU A 79 -15.53 30.61 -25.21
CA GLU A 79 -16.88 30.46 -24.65
C GLU A 79 -17.41 29.01 -24.71
N LEU A 80 -17.09 28.28 -25.78
CA LEU A 80 -17.48 26.87 -25.94
C LEU A 80 -16.82 25.96 -24.89
N ALA A 81 -15.55 26.19 -24.58
CA ALA A 81 -14.84 25.44 -23.55
C ALA A 81 -15.41 25.78 -22.16
N MET A 82 -15.64 27.07 -21.88
CA MET A 82 -16.29 27.50 -20.64
C MET A 82 -17.63 26.80 -20.43
N LYS A 83 -18.49 26.74 -21.47
CA LYS A 83 -19.77 26.02 -21.43
C LYS A 83 -19.58 24.51 -21.23
N ALA A 84 -18.62 23.91 -21.95
CA ALA A 84 -18.37 22.48 -21.87
C ALA A 84 -17.90 22.05 -20.48
N PHE A 85 -17.06 22.83 -19.80
CA PHE A 85 -16.54 22.51 -18.46
C PHE A 85 -17.43 22.98 -17.30
N THR A 86 -18.48 23.76 -17.57
CA THR A 86 -19.50 24.10 -16.57
C THR A 86 -20.44 22.90 -16.40
N LYS A 87 -19.98 21.91 -15.62
CA LYS A 87 -20.67 20.62 -15.37
C LYS A 87 -20.98 20.45 -13.87
N GLY A 88 -21.67 19.35 -13.53
CA GLY A 88 -21.87 18.95 -12.13
C GLY A 88 -22.82 19.85 -11.34
N GLY A 89 -23.66 20.64 -12.02
CA GLY A 89 -24.55 21.61 -11.38
C GLY A 89 -23.88 22.92 -10.96
N ALA A 90 -22.59 23.12 -11.29
CA ALA A 90 -21.88 24.37 -11.02
C ALA A 90 -22.26 25.48 -12.01
N PHE A 91 -22.12 26.73 -11.59
CA PHE A 91 -22.31 27.94 -12.43
C PHE A 91 -21.02 28.39 -13.13
N TYR A 92 -19.91 27.69 -12.90
CA TYR A 92 -18.58 27.98 -13.43
C TYR A 92 -17.90 26.70 -13.92
N PRO A 93 -16.86 26.80 -14.76
CA PRO A 93 -16.06 25.66 -15.19
C PRO A 93 -15.41 24.92 -14.02
N VAL A 94 -15.49 23.59 -14.02
CA VAL A 94 -14.97 22.74 -12.95
C VAL A 94 -14.32 21.46 -13.47
N ASN A 95 -13.41 20.92 -12.67
CA ASN A 95 -12.93 19.55 -12.82
C ASN A 95 -13.77 18.58 -11.98
N ILE A 96 -14.14 17.45 -12.56
CA ILE A 96 -14.75 16.33 -11.81
C ILE A 96 -13.64 15.57 -11.09
N SER A 97 -13.84 15.27 -9.81
CA SER A 97 -12.89 14.53 -8.99
C SER A 97 -13.03 13.02 -9.23
N TYR A 98 -11.89 12.35 -9.40
CA TYR A 98 -11.81 10.89 -9.47
C TYR A 98 -10.86 10.30 -8.41
N SER A 99 -10.51 11.09 -7.39
CA SER A 99 -9.59 10.68 -6.32
C SER A 99 -10.27 9.91 -5.19
N GLY A 100 -11.61 9.83 -5.18
CA GLY A 100 -12.38 9.13 -4.14
C GLY A 100 -12.49 9.87 -2.80
N VAL A 101 -11.91 11.07 -2.66
CA VAL A 101 -11.89 11.81 -1.38
C VAL A 101 -13.28 12.15 -0.84
N TYR A 102 -14.29 12.37 -1.69
CA TYR A 102 -15.68 12.57 -1.27
C TYR A 102 -16.24 11.33 -0.55
N HIS A 103 -16.03 10.14 -1.13
CA HIS A 103 -16.46 8.86 -0.56
C HIS A 103 -15.76 8.60 0.77
N TRP A 104 -14.45 8.84 0.83
CA TRP A 104 -13.67 8.66 2.06
C TRP A 104 -14.15 9.59 3.18
N TRP A 105 -14.16 10.91 2.94
CA TRP A 105 -14.56 11.90 3.95
C TRP A 105 -16.00 11.71 4.43
N TYR A 106 -16.91 11.36 3.52
CA TYR A 106 -18.28 11.02 3.88
C TYR A 106 -18.37 9.76 4.74
N THR A 107 -17.60 8.72 4.41
CA THR A 107 -17.59 7.46 5.19
C THR A 107 -17.09 7.69 6.62
N ILE A 108 -16.11 8.57 6.82
CA ILE A 108 -15.53 8.87 8.14
C ILE A 108 -16.31 9.95 8.92
N GLY A 109 -17.45 10.42 8.40
CA GLY A 109 -18.38 11.27 9.15
C GLY A 109 -18.34 12.76 8.81
N MET A 110 -17.55 13.21 7.84
CA MET A 110 -17.63 14.62 7.39
C MET A 110 -18.95 14.85 6.62
N ARG A 111 -19.64 15.95 6.88
CA ARG A 111 -20.96 16.25 6.29
C ARG A 111 -21.03 17.64 5.66
N THR A 112 -20.30 18.60 6.21
CA THR A 112 -20.38 20.01 5.83
C THR A 112 -19.07 20.53 5.24
N ASN A 113 -19.15 21.63 4.49
CA ASN A 113 -17.96 22.33 4.01
C ASN A 113 -17.13 22.88 5.17
N ASN A 114 -17.76 23.18 6.31
CA ASN A 114 -17.07 23.64 7.50
C ASN A 114 -16.20 22.53 8.12
N ASP A 115 -16.65 21.27 8.12
CA ASP A 115 -15.84 20.13 8.58
C ASP A 115 -14.55 20.01 7.78
N LEU A 116 -14.67 20.11 6.44
CA LEU A 116 -13.53 20.07 5.52
C LEU A 116 -12.60 21.27 5.72
N TYR A 117 -13.17 22.47 5.90
CA TYR A 117 -12.40 23.69 6.10
C TYR A 117 -11.59 23.66 7.40
N ILE A 118 -12.20 23.25 8.53
CA ILE A 118 -11.50 23.09 9.81
C ILE A 118 -10.39 22.04 9.68
N GLY A 119 -10.68 20.90 9.02
CA GLY A 119 -9.68 19.89 8.73
C GLY A 119 -8.49 20.44 7.93
N SER A 120 -8.75 21.26 6.92
CA SER A 120 -7.69 21.93 6.14
C SER A 120 -6.80 22.81 7.01
N ILE A 121 -7.39 23.69 7.83
CA ILE A 121 -6.63 24.59 8.71
C ILE A 121 -5.80 23.80 9.72
N PHE A 122 -6.36 22.74 10.29
CA PHE A 122 -5.64 21.84 11.19
C PHE A 122 -4.40 21.22 10.51
N LEU A 123 -4.53 20.76 9.27
CA LEU A 123 -3.40 20.19 8.52
C LEU A 123 -2.34 21.24 8.13
N ILE A 124 -2.73 22.50 7.90
CA ILE A 124 -1.76 23.61 7.72
C ILE A 124 -0.98 23.84 9.00
N ALA A 125 -1.64 23.82 10.16
CA ALA A 125 -0.98 23.98 11.45
C ALA A 125 0.01 22.82 11.72
N LEU A 126 -0.39 21.57 11.43
CA LEU A 126 0.50 20.41 11.52
C LEU A 126 1.68 20.48 10.55
N SER A 127 1.44 20.89 9.30
CA SER A 127 2.52 21.10 8.31
C SER A 127 3.53 22.13 8.80
N SER A 128 3.05 23.25 9.36
CA SER A 128 3.89 24.30 9.95
C SER A 128 4.68 23.79 11.16
N LEU A 129 4.07 22.98 12.02
CA LEU A 129 4.72 22.34 13.16
C LEU A 129 5.84 21.39 12.72
N LEU A 130 5.63 20.62 11.65
CA LEU A 130 6.63 19.69 11.12
C LEU A 130 7.81 20.42 10.47
N LEU A 131 7.56 21.50 9.73
CA LEU A 131 8.63 22.35 9.21
C LEU A 131 9.45 22.96 10.35
N PHE A 132 8.78 23.43 11.41
CA PHE A 132 9.45 23.92 12.61
C PHE A 132 10.26 22.82 13.31
N ALA A 133 9.71 21.60 13.46
CA ALA A 133 10.41 20.48 14.06
C ALA A 133 11.66 20.08 13.25
N GLY A 134 11.57 20.04 11.92
CA GLY A 134 12.70 19.80 11.03
C GLY A 134 13.80 20.86 11.19
N TRP A 135 13.44 22.14 11.23
CA TRP A 135 14.37 23.23 11.52
C TRP A 135 14.99 23.14 12.93
N LEU A 136 14.17 22.79 13.93
CA LEU A 136 14.58 22.69 15.32
C LEU A 136 15.64 21.61 15.50
N HIS A 137 15.42 20.42 14.91
CA HIS A 137 16.37 19.30 14.97
C HIS A 137 17.65 19.51 14.14
N LEU A 138 17.76 20.61 13.39
CA LEU A 138 19.02 21.08 12.81
C LEU A 138 19.75 22.10 13.68
N GLN A 139 19.15 22.57 14.78
CA GLN A 139 19.82 23.48 15.71
C GLN A 139 20.82 22.72 16.60
N PRO A 140 21.99 23.29 16.91
CA PRO A 140 23.08 22.55 17.60
C PRO A 140 22.68 21.83 18.88
N LYS A 141 21.70 22.35 19.64
CA LYS A 141 21.24 21.75 20.90
C LYS A 141 20.29 20.56 20.72
N PHE A 142 19.63 20.44 19.56
CA PHE A 142 18.55 19.47 19.34
C PHE A 142 18.88 18.47 18.22
N ARG A 143 20.10 18.53 17.67
CA ARG A 143 20.62 17.55 16.71
C ARG A 143 20.74 16.18 17.38
N PRO A 144 20.03 15.14 16.88
CA PRO A 144 20.19 13.80 17.40
C PRO A 144 21.58 13.26 17.09
N SER A 145 22.12 12.44 18.00
CA SER A 145 23.40 11.75 17.81
C SER A 145 23.25 10.57 16.85
N LEU A 146 24.36 10.13 16.25
CA LEU A 146 24.38 8.93 15.42
C LEU A 146 23.86 7.67 16.15
N SER A 147 24.16 7.53 17.44
CA SER A 147 23.67 6.41 18.27
C SER A 147 22.14 6.37 18.38
N TRP A 148 21.49 7.54 18.41
CA TRP A 148 20.03 7.65 18.44
C TRP A 148 19.43 7.06 17.15
N PHE A 149 19.98 7.41 15.99
CA PHE A 149 19.51 6.91 14.69
C PHE A 149 19.67 5.40 14.53
N LYS A 150 20.72 4.81 15.11
CA LYS A 150 21.02 3.37 15.04
C LYS A 150 20.35 2.54 16.14
N THR A 151 19.52 3.14 17.00
CA THR A 151 18.78 2.41 18.03
C THR A 151 17.51 1.77 17.46
N ASN A 152 17.67 0.66 16.73
CA ASN A 152 16.60 0.01 16.00
C ASN A 152 15.48 -0.56 16.90
N GLU A 153 15.83 -1.20 18.02
CA GLU A 153 14.85 -1.79 18.95
C GLU A 153 13.89 -0.73 19.50
N SER A 154 14.43 0.41 19.94
CA SER A 154 13.60 1.52 20.43
C SER A 154 12.70 2.05 19.33
N ARG A 155 13.25 2.30 18.12
CA ARG A 155 12.47 2.79 16.98
C ARG A 155 11.33 1.83 16.63
N LEU A 156 11.60 0.52 16.58
CA LEU A 156 10.62 -0.49 16.23
C LEU A 156 9.52 -0.61 17.28
N ASN A 157 9.85 -0.58 18.57
CA ASN A 157 8.86 -0.53 19.65
C ASN A 157 7.95 0.70 19.55
N HIS A 158 8.53 1.90 19.38
CA HIS A 158 7.75 3.14 19.27
C HIS A 158 6.89 3.18 18.01
N HIS A 159 7.36 2.62 16.89
CA HIS A 159 6.57 2.57 15.67
C HIS A 159 5.45 1.54 15.77
N LEU A 160 5.71 0.34 16.27
CA LEU A 160 4.69 -0.69 16.46
C LEU A 160 3.64 -0.23 17.48
N THR A 161 4.05 0.16 18.69
CA THR A 161 3.09 0.58 19.72
C THR A 161 2.50 1.95 19.45
N GLY A 162 3.32 2.97 19.22
CA GLY A 162 2.86 4.36 19.09
C GLY A 162 2.30 4.67 17.70
N LEU A 163 3.13 4.54 16.67
CA LEU A 163 2.73 4.93 15.31
C LEU A 163 1.59 4.05 14.75
N PHE A 164 1.64 2.73 14.95
CA PHE A 164 0.61 1.83 14.43
C PHE A 164 -0.47 1.51 15.48
N GLY A 165 -0.08 1.04 16.65
CA GLY A 165 -1.01 0.61 17.70
C GLY A 165 -1.91 1.74 18.22
N VAL A 166 -1.32 2.81 18.78
CA VAL A 166 -2.06 3.94 19.35
C VAL A 166 -2.82 4.70 18.27
N SER A 167 -2.25 4.88 17.06
CA SER A 167 -2.99 5.52 15.96
C SER A 167 -4.19 4.69 15.50
N SER A 168 -4.07 3.35 15.40
CA SER A 168 -5.21 2.48 15.06
C SER A 168 -6.27 2.46 16.17
N LEU A 169 -5.85 2.53 17.44
CA LEU A 169 -6.77 2.67 18.57
C LEU A 169 -7.50 4.02 18.54
N ALA A 170 -6.78 5.12 18.28
CA ALA A 170 -7.36 6.44 18.12
C ALA A 170 -8.33 6.50 16.93
N TRP A 171 -7.99 5.81 15.84
CA TRP A 171 -8.87 5.68 14.67
C TRP A 171 -10.13 4.88 14.97
N THR A 172 -10.03 3.81 15.77
CA THR A 172 -11.22 3.13 16.34
C THR A 172 -12.09 4.11 17.11
N GLY A 173 -11.47 4.92 17.98
CA GLY A 173 -12.16 5.97 18.73
C GLY A 173 -12.90 6.94 17.80
N HIS A 174 -12.25 7.42 16.74
CA HIS A 174 -12.90 8.26 15.74
C HIS A 174 -14.08 7.57 15.05
N LEU A 175 -13.92 6.32 14.61
CA LEU A 175 -15.00 5.58 13.94
C LEU A 175 -16.20 5.36 14.86
N VAL A 176 -15.97 4.95 16.11
CA VAL A 176 -17.00 4.68 17.12
C VAL A 176 -17.70 5.96 17.57
N HIS A 177 -16.97 7.04 17.78
CA HIS A 177 -17.52 8.28 18.33
C HIS A 177 -18.05 9.25 17.28
N VAL A 178 -17.56 9.20 16.03
CA VAL A 178 -17.93 10.18 14.99
C VAL A 178 -18.53 9.48 13.77
N ALA A 179 -17.77 8.61 13.10
CA ALA A 179 -18.19 8.07 11.80
C ALA A 179 -19.48 7.23 11.87
N ILE A 180 -19.58 6.32 12.85
CA ILE A 180 -20.75 5.45 13.04
C ILE A 180 -22.00 6.30 13.40
N PRO A 181 -21.97 7.20 14.40
CA PRO A 181 -23.09 8.12 14.65
C PRO A 181 -23.51 8.95 13.43
N GLU A 182 -22.55 9.53 12.71
CA GLU A 182 -22.82 10.32 11.50
C GLU A 182 -23.40 9.46 10.37
N SER A 183 -23.03 8.19 10.27
CA SER A 183 -23.65 7.23 9.35
C SER A 183 -25.09 6.87 9.74
N ARG A 184 -25.49 7.14 10.98
CA ARG A 184 -26.85 6.95 11.51
C ARG A 184 -27.64 8.24 11.61
N GLY A 185 -27.14 9.33 11.01
CA GLY A 185 -27.78 10.65 11.04
C GLY A 185 -27.80 11.30 12.42
N ILE A 186 -26.81 10.97 13.27
CA ILE A 186 -26.60 11.58 14.59
C ILE A 186 -25.34 12.44 14.48
N HIS A 187 -25.51 13.76 14.57
CA HIS A 187 -24.40 14.67 14.45
C HIS A 187 -23.49 14.62 15.69
N ILE A 188 -22.19 14.40 15.47
CA ILE A 188 -21.17 14.46 16.53
C ILE A 188 -20.05 15.40 16.11
N GLY A 189 -19.82 16.42 16.94
CA GLY A 189 -18.77 17.41 16.78
C GLY A 189 -18.00 17.65 18.08
N TRP A 190 -17.00 18.53 18.01
CA TRP A 190 -16.19 18.92 19.17
C TRP A 190 -17.02 19.54 20.30
N ASP A 191 -18.18 20.10 19.99
CA ASP A 191 -19.13 20.73 20.89
C ASP A 191 -19.94 19.73 21.73
N ASN A 192 -20.16 18.50 21.24
CA ASN A 192 -21.07 17.54 21.87
C ASN A 192 -20.50 16.12 22.07
N PHE A 193 -19.29 15.81 21.60
CA PHE A 193 -18.73 14.44 21.71
C PHE A 193 -18.50 13.98 23.16
N LEU A 194 -18.23 14.91 24.09
CA LEU A 194 -18.04 14.60 25.51
C LEU A 194 -19.33 14.27 26.25
N THR A 195 -20.47 14.70 25.70
CA THR A 195 -21.80 14.54 26.33
C THR A 195 -22.66 13.49 25.63
N THR A 196 -22.22 12.98 24.48
CA THR A 196 -22.97 12.01 23.69
C THR A 196 -22.27 10.66 23.75
N LEU A 197 -22.97 9.65 24.28
CA LEU A 197 -22.40 8.31 24.40
C LEU A 197 -22.39 7.62 23.02
N PRO A 198 -21.28 6.94 22.65
CA PRO A 198 -21.22 6.17 21.40
C PRO A 198 -22.09 4.89 21.44
N HIS A 199 -22.37 4.38 22.65
CA HIS A 199 -23.24 3.22 22.88
C HIS A 199 -24.18 3.51 24.06
N PRO A 200 -25.47 3.09 24.03
CA PRO A 200 -26.44 3.38 25.08
C PRO A 200 -26.00 2.96 26.49
N GLU A 201 -25.30 1.82 26.61
CA GLU A 201 -24.82 1.28 27.90
C GLU A 201 -23.47 1.88 28.35
N GLY A 202 -22.89 2.80 27.58
CA GLY A 202 -21.61 3.44 27.91
C GLY A 202 -20.47 2.42 28.05
N LEU A 203 -19.56 2.67 29.01
CA LEU A 203 -18.38 1.83 29.26
C LEU A 203 -18.62 0.71 30.29
N THR A 204 -19.81 0.61 30.89
CA THR A 204 -20.08 -0.41 31.91
C THR A 204 -19.84 -1.83 31.39
N PRO A 205 -20.37 -2.24 30.21
CA PRO A 205 -20.12 -3.58 29.67
C PRO A 205 -18.65 -3.87 29.36
N PHE A 206 -17.86 -2.85 29.04
CA PHE A 206 -16.42 -2.99 28.82
C PHE A 206 -15.71 -3.44 30.10
N PHE A 207 -15.96 -2.77 31.23
CA PHE A 207 -15.31 -3.06 32.51
C PHE A 207 -15.84 -4.34 33.17
N ASP A 208 -17.11 -4.69 32.92
CA ASP A 208 -17.71 -5.95 33.40
C ASP A 208 -17.27 -7.17 32.57
N GLY A 209 -16.56 -6.96 31.45
CA GLY A 209 -16.14 -8.03 30.54
C GLY A 209 -17.25 -8.55 29.63
N ASN A 210 -18.44 -7.95 29.64
CA ASN A 210 -19.56 -8.28 28.77
C ASN A 210 -19.45 -7.56 27.41
N TRP A 211 -18.35 -7.81 26.68
CA TRP A 211 -18.07 -7.10 25.42
C TRP A 211 -19.07 -7.39 24.30
N ASN A 212 -19.79 -8.52 24.40
CA ASN A 212 -20.84 -8.88 23.45
C ASN A 212 -22.01 -7.88 23.43
N ALA A 213 -22.16 -7.04 24.45
CA ALA A 213 -23.16 -5.96 24.41
C ALA A 213 -22.92 -4.99 23.23
N TYR A 214 -21.66 -4.75 22.85
CA TYR A 214 -21.30 -3.79 21.80
C TYR A 214 -21.52 -4.28 20.36
N SER A 215 -21.81 -5.57 20.17
CA SER A 215 -22.09 -6.18 18.86
C SER A 215 -23.59 -6.37 18.61
N GLN A 216 -24.44 -6.13 19.61
CA GLN A 216 -25.88 -6.34 19.51
C GLN A 216 -26.58 -5.23 18.71
N ASN A 217 -27.62 -5.62 17.97
CA ASN A 217 -28.43 -4.72 17.15
C ASN A 217 -27.58 -3.94 16.12
N PRO A 218 -26.97 -4.63 15.13
CA PRO A 218 -26.26 -3.99 14.03
C PRO A 218 -27.21 -3.18 13.15
N ASP A 219 -26.65 -2.35 12.28
CA ASP A 219 -27.42 -1.67 11.24
C ASP A 219 -28.10 -2.71 10.33
N THR A 220 -29.40 -2.51 10.06
CA THR A 220 -30.21 -3.48 9.32
C THR A 220 -29.91 -3.44 7.81
N ILE A 221 -30.36 -4.45 7.08
CA ILE A 221 -30.26 -4.47 5.60
C ILE A 221 -31.02 -3.32 4.92
N GLU A 222 -31.98 -2.72 5.62
CA GLU A 222 -32.80 -1.58 5.18
C GLU A 222 -32.20 -0.23 5.60
N HIS A 223 -31.03 -0.23 6.28
CA HIS A 223 -30.36 0.98 6.72
C HIS A 223 -30.06 1.92 5.55
N ILE A 224 -30.45 3.19 5.72
CA ILE A 224 -30.12 4.27 4.79
C ILE A 224 -28.96 5.05 5.38
N PHE A 225 -27.78 4.89 4.79
CA PHE A 225 -26.53 5.51 5.24
C PHE A 225 -26.69 7.04 5.33
N GLY A 226 -26.29 7.59 6.48
CA GLY A 226 -26.46 9.00 6.85
C GLY A 226 -27.78 9.32 7.54
N THR A 227 -28.63 8.33 7.86
CA THR A 227 -29.96 8.57 8.47
C THR A 227 -30.26 7.58 9.59
N LYS A 228 -31.31 7.86 10.38
CA LYS A 228 -31.76 6.97 11.46
C LYS A 228 -32.60 5.77 10.97
N VAL A 229 -32.95 5.73 9.69
CA VAL A 229 -33.84 4.70 9.13
C VAL A 229 -33.06 3.39 9.04
N GLY A 230 -33.51 2.37 9.76
CA GLY A 230 -32.87 1.05 9.79
C GLY A 230 -31.53 1.01 10.56
N ALA A 231 -31.18 2.08 11.27
CA ALA A 231 -29.96 2.19 12.06
C ALA A 231 -30.02 1.37 13.36
N GLY A 232 -28.94 0.68 13.66
CA GLY A 232 -28.74 -0.09 14.88
C GLY A 232 -28.03 0.71 15.98
N THR A 233 -27.56 -0.01 17.00
CA THR A 233 -26.79 0.56 18.13
C THR A 233 -25.41 -0.07 18.28
N ALA A 234 -25.13 -1.20 17.63
CA ALA A 234 -23.82 -1.84 17.69
C ALA A 234 -22.70 -0.87 17.30
N ILE A 235 -21.55 -0.98 17.96
CA ILE A 235 -20.35 -0.19 17.64
C ILE A 235 -19.18 -1.06 17.17
N LEU A 236 -19.20 -2.36 17.48
CA LEU A 236 -18.17 -3.31 17.11
C LEU A 236 -18.84 -4.61 16.66
N THR A 237 -18.75 -4.93 15.36
CA THR A 237 -19.38 -6.13 14.80
C THR A 237 -18.37 -6.99 14.05
N PHE A 238 -18.82 -8.14 13.57
CA PHE A 238 -18.03 -8.99 12.69
C PHE A 238 -18.94 -9.67 11.66
N LEU A 239 -19.72 -8.85 10.94
CA LEU A 239 -20.80 -9.28 10.06
C LEU A 239 -20.28 -9.95 8.78
N GLY A 240 -19.18 -9.43 8.23
CA GLY A 240 -18.72 -9.81 6.91
C GLY A 240 -19.60 -9.27 5.77
N GLY A 241 -19.12 -9.41 4.54
CA GLY A 241 -19.81 -8.90 3.35
C GLY A 241 -19.88 -7.38 3.29
N PHE A 242 -20.96 -6.87 2.68
CA PHE A 242 -21.12 -5.45 2.39
C PHE A 242 -22.47 -4.91 2.87
N HIS A 243 -22.50 -3.65 3.27
CA HIS A 243 -23.71 -2.91 3.54
C HIS A 243 -24.56 -2.81 2.24
N PRO A 244 -25.82 -3.28 2.22
CA PRO A 244 -26.58 -3.46 0.97
C PRO A 244 -26.78 -2.19 0.14
N GLN A 245 -27.02 -1.04 0.77
CA GLN A 245 -27.21 0.22 0.07
C GLN A 245 -25.90 0.79 -0.52
N SER A 246 -24.87 0.93 0.31
CA SER A 246 -23.61 1.57 -0.05
C SER A 246 -22.68 0.67 -0.86
N GLN A 247 -22.88 -0.66 -0.81
CA GLN A 247 -21.99 -1.67 -1.39
C GLN A 247 -20.54 -1.51 -0.91
N SER A 248 -20.38 -1.24 0.39
CA SER A 248 -19.09 -1.08 1.05
C SER A 248 -19.04 -1.90 2.34
N LEU A 249 -17.84 -2.06 2.90
CA LEU A 249 -17.67 -2.64 4.23
C LEU A 249 -18.53 -1.93 5.30
N TRP A 250 -18.95 -2.69 6.31
CA TRP A 250 -19.66 -2.16 7.47
C TRP A 250 -18.71 -1.32 8.34
N LEU A 251 -19.14 -0.11 8.72
CA LEU A 251 -18.31 0.78 9.56
C LEU A 251 -17.97 0.16 10.92
N THR A 252 -18.90 -0.61 11.50
CA THR A 252 -18.72 -1.34 12.75
C THR A 252 -17.71 -2.48 12.64
N ASP A 253 -17.61 -3.13 11.47
CA ASP A 253 -16.56 -4.13 11.19
C ASP A 253 -15.20 -3.43 11.00
N ILE A 254 -15.15 -2.28 10.32
CA ILE A 254 -13.92 -1.48 10.18
C ILE A 254 -13.43 -1.00 11.55
N ALA A 255 -14.34 -0.50 12.41
CA ALA A 255 -14.00 -0.09 13.77
C ALA A 255 -13.44 -1.26 14.59
N HIS A 256 -14.08 -2.42 14.53
CA HIS A 256 -13.60 -3.61 15.23
C HIS A 256 -12.26 -4.11 14.69
N HIS A 257 -12.05 -4.08 13.37
CA HIS A 257 -10.77 -4.40 12.75
C HIS A 257 -9.65 -3.52 13.30
N HIS A 258 -9.86 -2.19 13.33
CA HIS A 258 -8.86 -1.26 13.85
C HIS A 258 -8.56 -1.46 15.33
N LEU A 259 -9.57 -1.81 16.14
CA LEU A 259 -9.39 -2.12 17.55
C LEU A 259 -8.54 -3.39 17.73
N ALA A 260 -8.85 -4.44 16.96
CA ALA A 260 -8.15 -5.70 17.03
C ALA A 260 -6.68 -5.56 16.63
N ILE A 261 -6.38 -4.91 15.50
CA ILE A 261 -4.99 -4.70 15.06
C ILE A 261 -4.25 -3.73 15.98
N ALA A 262 -4.94 -2.76 16.60
CA ALA A 262 -4.32 -1.87 17.58
C ALA A 262 -3.75 -2.66 18.76
N VAL A 263 -4.52 -3.60 19.32
CA VAL A 263 -4.07 -4.48 20.40
C VAL A 263 -2.86 -5.31 19.95
N VAL A 264 -2.91 -5.91 18.75
CA VAL A 264 -1.80 -6.69 18.19
C VAL A 264 -0.52 -5.85 18.10
N PHE A 265 -0.60 -4.64 17.56
CA PHE A 265 0.56 -3.76 17.39
C PHE A 265 1.09 -3.20 18.71
N ILE A 266 0.19 -2.86 19.65
CA ILE A 266 0.59 -2.44 21.00
C ILE A 266 1.39 -3.56 21.67
N ILE A 267 0.90 -4.80 21.66
CA ILE A 267 1.60 -5.95 22.24
C ILE A 267 2.92 -6.21 21.51
N ALA A 268 2.91 -6.22 20.17
CA ALA A 268 4.11 -6.47 19.37
C ALA A 268 5.22 -5.43 19.63
N GLY A 269 4.87 -4.16 19.86
CA GLY A 269 5.85 -3.12 20.18
C GLY A 269 6.41 -3.16 21.61
N HIS A 270 6.04 -4.16 22.43
CA HIS A 270 6.70 -4.46 23.71
C HIS A 270 7.68 -5.64 23.62
N MET A 271 8.00 -6.09 22.40
CA MET A 271 8.87 -7.25 22.18
C MET A 271 10.36 -6.94 22.38
N TYR A 272 10.86 -5.78 21.92
CA TYR A 272 12.30 -5.54 21.84
C TYR A 272 12.88 -4.83 23.06
N ARG A 273 14.12 -5.16 23.42
CA ARG A 273 14.80 -4.66 24.61
C ARG A 273 15.13 -3.18 24.46
N THR A 274 14.74 -2.39 25.46
CA THR A 274 15.06 -0.96 25.57
C THR A 274 15.87 -0.71 26.85
N ASN A 275 15.95 0.55 27.30
CA ASN A 275 16.58 0.94 28.56
C ASN A 275 15.89 0.37 29.81
N PHE A 276 14.72 -0.26 29.69
CA PHE A 276 14.02 -0.94 30.77
C PHE A 276 14.54 -2.36 31.06
N GLY A 277 15.54 -2.85 30.32
CA GLY A 277 16.27 -4.08 30.62
C GLY A 277 15.56 -5.41 30.26
N ILE A 278 14.29 -5.36 29.86
CA ILE A 278 13.48 -6.53 29.45
C ILE A 278 13.14 -6.42 27.96
N GLY A 279 13.10 -7.56 27.26
CA GLY A 279 12.78 -7.69 25.84
C GLY A 279 13.89 -8.38 25.05
N HIS A 280 13.71 -8.49 23.74
CA HIS A 280 14.64 -9.16 22.84
C HIS A 280 15.66 -8.21 22.21
N ASN A 281 16.90 -8.66 22.07
CA ASN A 281 17.90 -8.01 21.23
C ASN A 281 17.85 -8.61 19.82
N MET A 282 17.69 -7.77 18.80
CA MET A 282 17.50 -8.25 17.41
C MET A 282 18.75 -8.94 16.87
N LYS A 283 19.93 -8.47 17.25
CA LYS A 283 21.20 -9.10 16.86
C LYS A 283 21.32 -10.51 17.41
N GLU A 284 21.03 -10.70 18.71
CA GLU A 284 21.05 -12.03 19.34
C GLU A 284 20.06 -13.00 18.68
N ILE A 285 18.85 -12.54 18.32
CA ILE A 285 17.87 -13.35 17.57
C ILE A 285 18.46 -13.80 16.23
N LEU A 286 18.96 -12.85 15.43
CA LEU A 286 19.50 -13.16 14.10
C LEU A 286 20.72 -14.08 14.20
N ASP A 287 21.64 -13.82 15.13
CA ASP A 287 22.85 -14.63 15.26
C ASP A 287 22.56 -16.07 15.71
N ALA A 288 21.50 -16.27 16.49
CA ALA A 288 21.03 -17.58 16.95
C ALA A 288 20.21 -18.34 15.89
N HIS A 289 19.53 -17.64 14.98
CA HIS A 289 18.64 -18.24 14.00
C HIS A 289 19.41 -18.90 12.85
N ARG A 290 19.84 -20.15 13.06
CA ARG A 290 20.57 -20.96 12.07
C ARG A 290 19.79 -22.21 11.69
N PRO A 291 19.81 -22.61 10.41
CA PRO A 291 19.11 -23.80 10.00
C PRO A 291 19.76 -25.03 10.65
N PRO A 292 18.97 -25.97 11.21
CA PRO A 292 19.50 -27.18 11.83
C PRO A 292 20.29 -28.05 10.86
N GLY A 293 20.01 -27.96 9.55
CA GLY A 293 20.69 -28.73 8.50
C GLY A 293 21.97 -28.10 7.93
N GLY A 294 22.42 -26.92 8.41
CA GLY A 294 23.68 -26.29 7.97
C GLY A 294 23.76 -25.81 6.51
N ARG A 295 22.71 -26.00 5.70
CA ARG A 295 22.72 -25.71 4.25
C ARG A 295 22.82 -24.23 3.87
N LEU A 296 22.71 -23.31 4.85
CA LEU A 296 22.78 -21.85 4.65
C LEU A 296 24.04 -21.23 5.29
N GLY A 297 25.11 -22.01 5.49
CA GLY A 297 26.38 -21.53 6.04
C GLY A 297 26.23 -20.94 7.45
N ALA A 298 26.78 -19.75 7.67
CA ALA A 298 26.69 -18.99 8.91
C ALA A 298 25.28 -18.43 9.20
N GLY A 299 24.30 -18.60 8.30
CA GLY A 299 22.92 -18.17 8.49
C GLY A 299 22.80 -16.64 8.46
N HIS A 300 22.13 -16.06 9.46
CA HIS A 300 21.86 -14.62 9.53
C HIS A 300 22.95 -13.81 10.28
N ARG A 301 24.09 -14.42 10.62
CA ARG A 301 25.16 -13.72 11.32
C ARG A 301 25.67 -12.50 10.52
N GLY A 302 25.85 -11.38 11.22
CA GLY A 302 26.30 -10.11 10.62
C GLY A 302 25.21 -9.31 9.88
N LEU A 303 24.01 -9.86 9.67
CA LEU A 303 22.93 -9.14 8.97
C LEU A 303 22.42 -7.95 9.76
N PHE A 304 22.36 -8.04 11.10
CA PHE A 304 21.92 -6.91 11.93
C PHE A 304 22.77 -5.67 11.68
N ASP A 305 24.10 -5.80 11.75
CA ASP A 305 25.02 -4.68 11.54
C ASP A 305 25.00 -4.22 10.08
N THR A 306 24.95 -5.16 9.12
CA THR A 306 24.87 -4.87 7.69
C THR A 306 23.64 -4.02 7.34
N ILE A 307 22.47 -4.39 7.87
CA ILE A 307 21.23 -3.64 7.66
C ILE A 307 21.25 -2.32 8.42
N THR A 308 21.69 -2.31 9.68
CA THR A 308 21.70 -1.10 10.52
C THR A 308 22.61 -0.01 9.97
N ASN A 309 23.74 -0.39 9.38
CA ASN A 309 24.75 0.56 8.91
C ASN A 309 24.50 1.06 7.49
N SER A 310 23.74 0.33 6.66
CA SER A 310 23.40 0.78 5.30
C SER A 310 22.00 1.38 5.25
N LEU A 311 21.92 2.67 4.88
CA LEU A 311 20.66 3.34 4.58
C LEU A 311 20.03 2.81 3.29
N HIS A 312 20.85 2.40 2.32
CA HIS A 312 20.36 1.89 1.04
C HIS A 312 19.63 0.55 1.18
N ILE A 313 20.13 -0.40 1.96
CA ILE A 313 19.38 -1.66 2.16
C ILE A 313 18.12 -1.44 3.02
N GLN A 314 18.16 -0.52 4.00
CA GLN A 314 16.95 -0.14 4.75
C GLN A 314 15.90 0.47 3.82
N LEU A 315 16.30 1.39 2.93
CA LEU A 315 15.41 1.99 1.95
C LEU A 315 14.91 0.96 0.94
N GLY A 316 15.77 0.06 0.46
CA GLY A 316 15.39 -1.04 -0.42
C GLY A 316 14.31 -1.94 0.19
N LEU A 317 14.50 -2.35 1.46
CA LEU A 317 13.52 -3.16 2.20
C LEU A 317 12.23 -2.39 2.48
N ALA A 318 12.32 -1.11 2.86
CA ALA A 318 11.15 -0.27 3.10
C ALA A 318 10.33 -0.06 1.82
N LEU A 319 10.98 0.18 0.67
CA LEU A 319 10.33 0.31 -0.63
C LEU A 319 9.71 -1.00 -1.10
N ALA A 320 10.39 -2.14 -0.89
CA ALA A 320 9.83 -3.45 -1.23
C ALA A 320 8.57 -3.76 -0.39
N ALA A 321 8.64 -3.54 0.93
CA ALA A 321 7.50 -3.74 1.82
C ALA A 321 6.36 -2.79 1.45
N LEU A 322 6.66 -1.50 1.22
CA LEU A 322 5.66 -0.50 0.83
C LEU A 322 5.04 -0.82 -0.53
N GLY A 323 5.84 -1.19 -1.54
CA GLY A 323 5.37 -1.57 -2.87
C GLY A 323 4.40 -2.76 -2.84
N VAL A 324 4.71 -3.79 -2.03
CA VAL A 324 3.82 -4.94 -1.82
C VAL A 324 2.50 -4.49 -1.20
N ILE A 325 2.52 -3.72 -0.11
CA ILE A 325 1.26 -3.28 0.52
C ILE A 325 0.50 -2.27 -0.34
N THR A 326 1.18 -1.46 -1.17
CA THR A 326 0.50 -0.54 -2.12
C THR A 326 -0.24 -1.33 -3.20
N SER A 327 0.34 -2.41 -3.74
CA SER A 327 -0.38 -3.29 -4.66
C SER A 327 -1.53 -4.00 -3.96
N LEU A 328 -1.32 -4.45 -2.70
CA LEU A 328 -2.38 -5.05 -1.89
C LEU A 328 -3.55 -4.09 -1.66
N VAL A 329 -3.28 -2.81 -1.38
CA VAL A 329 -4.30 -1.76 -1.27
C VAL A 329 -5.11 -1.67 -2.57
N ALA A 330 -4.44 -1.65 -3.73
CA ALA A 330 -5.13 -1.63 -5.02
C ALA A 330 -6.06 -2.84 -5.20
N GLN A 331 -5.55 -4.05 -4.93
CA GLN A 331 -6.29 -5.30 -5.10
C GLN A 331 -7.46 -5.44 -4.11
N HIS A 332 -7.27 -5.03 -2.86
CA HIS A 332 -8.32 -5.12 -1.85
C HIS A 332 -9.37 -4.04 -2.02
N MET A 333 -9.01 -2.80 -2.36
CA MET A 333 -9.99 -1.71 -2.42
C MET A 333 -11.01 -1.86 -3.54
N TYR A 334 -10.67 -2.49 -4.67
CA TYR A 334 -11.67 -2.72 -5.73
C TYR A 334 -12.60 -3.90 -5.38
N ALA A 335 -12.05 -5.00 -4.84
CA ALA A 335 -12.83 -6.20 -4.53
C ALA A 335 -13.61 -6.09 -3.21
N ILE A 336 -13.11 -5.30 -2.26
CA ILE A 336 -13.65 -5.10 -0.91
C ILE A 336 -13.74 -3.59 -0.63
N PRO A 337 -14.71 -2.88 -1.24
CA PRO A 337 -14.77 -1.42 -1.17
C PRO A 337 -14.95 -0.91 0.27
N PRO A 338 -14.02 -0.11 0.81
CA PRO A 338 -14.12 0.35 2.20
C PRO A 338 -15.00 1.61 2.36
N TYR A 339 -15.29 2.31 1.27
CA TYR A 339 -15.95 3.61 1.29
C TYR A 339 -17.34 3.55 0.69
N ALA A 340 -18.30 4.19 1.35
CA ALA A 340 -19.71 4.18 0.95
C ALA A 340 -19.89 4.71 -0.48
N PHE A 341 -20.61 3.96 -1.31
CA PHE A 341 -20.94 4.26 -2.70
C PHE A 341 -19.78 4.25 -3.71
N MET A 342 -18.54 3.99 -3.28
CA MET A 342 -17.38 3.97 -4.17
C MET A 342 -17.49 2.92 -5.28
N ALA A 343 -18.06 1.75 -4.98
CA ALA A 343 -18.28 0.67 -5.95
C ALA A 343 -19.20 1.05 -7.12
N LYS A 344 -19.94 2.17 -7.00
CA LYS A 344 -20.85 2.69 -8.03
C LYS A 344 -20.22 3.86 -8.80
N ASP A 345 -19.04 4.33 -8.40
CA ASP A 345 -18.27 5.33 -9.12
C ASP A 345 -17.10 4.68 -9.88
N PHE A 346 -17.44 4.09 -11.03
CA PHE A 346 -16.52 3.28 -11.82
C PHE A 346 -15.26 4.02 -12.27
N THR A 347 -15.36 5.32 -12.59
CA THR A 347 -14.19 6.10 -13.01
C THR A 347 -13.23 6.33 -11.85
N THR A 348 -13.76 6.61 -10.66
CA THR A 348 -12.95 6.71 -9.44
C THR A 348 -12.30 5.39 -9.07
N GLN A 349 -13.03 4.27 -9.12
CA GLN A 349 -12.48 2.94 -8.81
C GLN A 349 -11.36 2.54 -9.78
N ALA A 350 -11.56 2.76 -11.09
CA ALA A 350 -10.54 2.53 -12.11
C ALA A 350 -9.31 3.42 -11.91
N ALA A 351 -9.51 4.71 -11.59
CA ALA A 351 -8.43 5.64 -11.31
C ALA A 351 -7.62 5.22 -10.09
N LEU A 352 -8.28 4.83 -8.98
CA LEU A 352 -7.63 4.41 -7.75
C LEU A 352 -6.83 3.11 -7.91
N TYR A 353 -7.38 2.10 -8.60
CA TYR A 353 -6.67 0.86 -8.89
C TYR A 353 -5.41 1.14 -9.72
N THR A 354 -5.58 1.86 -10.84
CA THR A 354 -4.48 2.20 -11.75
C THR A 354 -3.40 3.02 -11.03
N HIS A 355 -3.80 4.04 -10.28
CA HIS A 355 -2.91 4.91 -9.53
C HIS A 355 -2.01 4.12 -8.56
N HIS A 356 -2.61 3.29 -7.70
CA HIS A 356 -1.85 2.54 -6.71
C HIS A 356 -0.99 1.45 -7.35
N GLN A 357 -1.43 0.82 -8.44
CA GLN A 357 -0.60 -0.18 -9.14
C GLN A 357 0.63 0.45 -9.80
N TYR A 358 0.50 1.62 -10.43
CA TYR A 358 1.67 2.34 -10.94
C TYR A 358 2.63 2.73 -9.83
N ILE A 359 2.13 3.29 -8.72
CA ILE A 359 2.99 3.61 -7.57
C ILE A 359 3.69 2.37 -7.03
N ALA A 360 2.99 1.24 -6.89
CA ALA A 360 3.58 -0.01 -6.45
C ALA A 360 4.72 -0.45 -7.37
N GLY A 361 4.54 -0.36 -8.69
CA GLY A 361 5.60 -0.63 -9.67
C GLY A 361 6.84 0.25 -9.50
N PHE A 362 6.66 1.58 -9.36
CA PHE A 362 7.76 2.52 -9.10
C PHE A 362 8.50 2.20 -7.78
N LEU A 363 7.76 1.89 -6.71
CA LEU A 363 8.33 1.52 -5.41
C LEU A 363 9.15 0.23 -5.53
N MET A 364 8.62 -0.79 -6.20
CA MET A 364 9.31 -2.08 -6.39
C MET A 364 10.60 -1.92 -7.20
N VAL A 365 10.57 -1.18 -8.31
CA VAL A 365 11.79 -0.92 -9.09
C VAL A 365 12.82 -0.14 -8.26
N GLY A 366 12.38 0.87 -7.50
CA GLY A 366 13.22 1.63 -6.57
C GLY A 366 13.84 0.76 -5.47
N ALA A 367 13.12 -0.26 -4.99
CA ALA A 367 13.61 -1.20 -3.99
C ALA A 367 14.84 -1.96 -4.48
N PHE A 368 14.78 -2.50 -5.70
CA PHE A 368 15.92 -3.20 -6.31
C PHE A 368 17.05 -2.25 -6.70
N ALA A 369 16.74 -1.03 -7.14
CA ALA A 369 17.75 -0.01 -7.40
C ALA A 369 18.59 0.28 -6.14
N HIS A 370 17.93 0.51 -4.99
CA HIS A 370 18.63 0.72 -3.73
C HIS A 370 19.33 -0.55 -3.20
N GLY A 371 18.81 -1.74 -3.49
CA GLY A 371 19.53 -2.99 -3.27
C GLY A 371 20.83 -3.08 -4.08
N ALA A 372 20.82 -2.67 -5.35
CA ALA A 372 22.02 -2.62 -6.19
C ALA A 372 23.01 -1.55 -5.70
N ILE A 373 22.54 -0.36 -5.29
CA ILE A 373 23.38 0.68 -4.71
C ILE A 373 24.04 0.17 -3.42
N PHE A 374 23.30 -0.52 -2.54
CA PHE A 374 23.84 -1.19 -1.36
C PHE A 374 24.99 -2.15 -1.73
N PHE A 375 24.80 -3.00 -2.75
CA PHE A 375 25.87 -3.93 -3.17
C PHE A 375 27.11 -3.21 -3.69
N VAL A 376 26.98 -2.02 -4.27
CA VAL A 376 28.13 -1.24 -4.76
C VAL A 376 28.82 -0.48 -3.63
N ARG A 377 28.07 0.26 -2.81
CA ARG A 377 28.61 1.22 -1.84
C ARG A 377 28.89 0.64 -0.47
N ASP A 378 27.99 -0.21 0.04
CA ASP A 378 27.93 -0.52 1.47
C ASP A 378 28.23 -1.99 1.81
N TYR A 379 28.09 -2.89 0.84
CA TYR A 379 28.31 -4.32 1.08
C TYR A 379 29.79 -4.64 1.33
N ASP A 380 30.07 -5.17 2.52
CA ASP A 380 31.36 -5.74 2.92
C ASP A 380 31.33 -7.28 2.86
N PRO A 381 32.08 -7.91 1.93
CA PRO A 381 32.19 -9.36 1.84
C PRO A 381 32.78 -10.04 3.07
N GLU A 382 33.68 -9.39 3.82
CA GLU A 382 34.32 -10.01 4.99
C GLU A 382 33.36 -10.05 6.18
N ALA A 383 32.64 -8.96 6.45
CA ALA A 383 31.59 -8.94 7.47
C ALA A 383 30.42 -9.91 7.18
N ASN A 384 30.17 -10.22 5.90
CA ASN A 384 29.08 -11.09 5.45
C ASN A 384 29.53 -12.50 5.07
N LYS A 385 30.78 -12.87 5.36
CA LYS A 385 31.36 -14.14 4.91
C LYS A 385 30.54 -15.36 5.33
N ASP A 386 30.23 -16.21 4.35
CA ASP A 386 29.43 -17.45 4.49
C ASP A 386 28.02 -17.25 5.09
N ASN A 387 27.53 -16.01 5.23
CA ASN A 387 26.14 -15.77 5.60
C ASN A 387 25.21 -15.90 4.37
N VAL A 388 23.90 -15.81 4.59
CA VAL A 388 22.91 -15.97 3.51
C VAL A 388 23.10 -15.02 2.33
N LEU A 389 23.62 -13.81 2.57
CA LEU A 389 23.84 -12.80 1.53
C LEU A 389 25.05 -13.13 0.66
N ALA A 390 26.18 -13.50 1.29
CA ALA A 390 27.36 -13.94 0.56
C ALA A 390 27.08 -15.20 -0.25
N ARG A 391 26.39 -16.19 0.34
CA ARG A 391 26.04 -17.43 -0.35
C ARG A 391 25.17 -17.16 -1.58
N MET A 392 24.21 -16.25 -1.49
CA MET A 392 23.37 -15.85 -2.63
C MET A 392 24.23 -15.33 -3.80
N LEU A 393 25.25 -14.51 -3.51
CA LEU A 393 26.17 -14.00 -4.54
C LEU A 393 27.03 -15.11 -5.16
N GLU A 394 27.41 -16.16 -4.40
CA GLU A 394 28.22 -17.28 -4.91
C GLU A 394 27.52 -18.12 -5.99
N HIS A 395 26.18 -18.11 -6.03
CA HIS A 395 25.39 -18.84 -7.02
C HIS A 395 24.47 -17.91 -7.84
N LYS A 396 24.88 -16.65 -8.02
CA LYS A 396 24.11 -15.65 -8.77
C LYS A 396 23.78 -16.08 -10.20
N GLU A 397 24.69 -16.80 -10.87
CA GLU A 397 24.46 -17.28 -12.24
C GLU A 397 23.32 -18.30 -12.31
N ALA A 398 23.17 -19.13 -11.28
CA ALA A 398 22.04 -20.04 -11.18
C ALA A 398 20.72 -19.27 -11.04
N ILE A 399 20.66 -18.26 -10.17
CA ILE A 399 19.46 -17.43 -9.99
C ILE A 399 19.08 -16.73 -11.31
N ILE A 400 20.05 -16.06 -11.95
CA ILE A 400 19.84 -15.32 -13.20
C ILE A 400 19.40 -16.26 -14.33
N SER A 401 20.05 -17.42 -14.49
CA SER A 401 19.68 -18.37 -15.55
C SER A 401 18.29 -18.97 -15.37
N HIS A 402 17.87 -19.25 -14.13
CA HIS A 402 16.51 -19.74 -13.88
C HIS A 402 15.46 -18.67 -14.16
N LEU A 403 15.68 -17.42 -13.73
CA LEU A 403 14.78 -16.30 -14.07
C LEU A 403 14.70 -16.06 -15.59
N SER A 404 15.83 -16.21 -16.29
CA SER A 404 15.87 -16.16 -17.76
C SER A 404 15.06 -17.28 -18.38
N TRP A 405 15.21 -18.52 -17.90
CA TRP A 405 14.43 -19.65 -18.38
C TRP A 405 12.93 -19.45 -18.17
N VAL A 406 12.49 -19.01 -16.96
CA VAL A 406 11.06 -18.76 -16.69
C VAL A 406 10.52 -17.66 -17.61
N SER A 407 11.26 -16.56 -17.79
CA SER A 407 10.85 -15.45 -18.65
C SER A 407 10.69 -15.90 -20.11
N LEU A 408 11.66 -16.67 -20.62
CA LEU A 408 11.59 -17.23 -21.98
C LEU A 408 10.45 -18.24 -22.12
N PHE A 409 10.29 -19.13 -21.14
CA PHE A 409 9.22 -20.12 -21.12
C PHE A 409 7.85 -19.45 -21.16
N LEU A 410 7.58 -18.50 -20.27
CA LEU A 410 6.32 -17.76 -20.24
C LEU A 410 6.13 -16.97 -21.54
N GLY A 411 7.16 -16.31 -22.05
CA GLY A 411 7.12 -15.51 -23.27
C GLY A 411 6.72 -16.34 -24.49
N PHE A 412 7.42 -17.44 -24.74
CA PHE A 412 7.15 -18.30 -25.90
C PHE A 412 5.75 -18.91 -25.85
N HIS A 413 5.31 -19.43 -24.71
CA HIS A 413 4.02 -20.12 -24.63
C HIS A 413 2.84 -19.14 -24.60
N THR A 414 2.94 -18.05 -23.83
CA THR A 414 1.84 -17.07 -23.73
C THR A 414 1.62 -16.37 -25.07
N LEU A 415 2.69 -15.83 -25.67
CA LEU A 415 2.59 -15.18 -26.98
C LEU A 415 2.20 -16.18 -28.07
N GLY A 416 2.73 -17.41 -28.02
CA GLY A 416 2.38 -18.46 -28.97
C GLY A 416 0.88 -18.80 -28.95
N LEU A 417 0.27 -18.87 -27.76
CA LEU A 417 -1.18 -19.09 -27.63
C LEU A 417 -2.01 -17.91 -28.14
N TYR A 418 -1.59 -16.66 -27.87
CA TYR A 418 -2.26 -15.49 -28.44
C TYR A 418 -2.21 -15.51 -29.98
N ILE A 419 -1.03 -15.72 -30.57
CA ILE A 419 -0.85 -15.79 -32.02
C ILE A 419 -1.67 -16.93 -32.63
N HIS A 420 -1.67 -18.11 -32.00
CA HIS A 420 -2.48 -19.25 -32.44
C HIS A 420 -3.97 -18.88 -32.45
N ASN A 421 -4.49 -18.33 -31.34
CA ASN A 421 -5.89 -17.97 -31.19
C ASN A 421 -6.31 -16.90 -32.20
N ASP A 422 -5.51 -15.84 -32.38
CA ASP A 422 -5.75 -14.81 -33.39
C ASP A 422 -5.79 -15.40 -34.80
N THR A 423 -4.86 -16.30 -35.13
CA THR A 423 -4.76 -16.92 -36.46
C THR A 423 -5.98 -17.78 -36.79
N VAL A 424 -6.40 -18.65 -35.87
CA VAL A 424 -7.55 -19.54 -36.12
C VAL A 424 -8.87 -18.75 -36.16
N VAL A 425 -9.00 -17.69 -35.36
CA VAL A 425 -10.14 -16.76 -35.43
C VAL A 425 -10.16 -16.01 -36.76
N ALA A 426 -9.01 -15.50 -37.21
CA ALA A 426 -8.89 -14.86 -38.52
C ALA A 426 -9.25 -15.78 -39.69
N PHE A 427 -9.03 -17.10 -39.54
CA PHE A 427 -9.48 -18.11 -40.51
C PHE A 427 -10.95 -18.53 -40.36
N GLY A 428 -11.73 -17.89 -39.48
CA GLY A 428 -13.14 -18.20 -39.26
C GLY A 428 -13.37 -19.51 -38.52
N GLN A 429 -12.39 -19.99 -37.76
CA GLN A 429 -12.42 -21.26 -37.00
C GLN A 429 -12.22 -21.00 -35.49
N PRO A 430 -13.09 -20.20 -34.83
CA PRO A 430 -12.93 -19.84 -33.42
C PRO A 430 -12.97 -21.03 -32.47
N GLU A 431 -13.58 -22.16 -32.86
CA GLU A 431 -13.62 -23.40 -32.10
C GLU A 431 -12.25 -24.10 -31.98
N LYS A 432 -11.29 -23.71 -32.81
CA LYS A 432 -9.91 -24.24 -32.78
C LYS A 432 -8.96 -23.44 -31.89
N GLN A 433 -9.48 -22.43 -31.18
CA GLN A 433 -8.73 -21.74 -30.15
C GLN A 433 -8.35 -22.71 -29.03
N ILE A 434 -7.19 -22.47 -28.42
CA ILE A 434 -6.77 -23.17 -27.21
C ILE A 434 -7.22 -22.31 -26.03
N LEU A 435 -8.30 -22.74 -25.38
CA LEU A 435 -8.92 -22.05 -24.25
C LEU A 435 -8.69 -22.89 -22.98
N VAL A 436 -7.69 -22.50 -22.19
CA VAL A 436 -7.33 -23.18 -20.96
C VAL A 436 -8.06 -22.55 -19.78
N GLU A 437 -8.84 -23.35 -19.04
CA GLU A 437 -9.52 -22.89 -17.83
C GLU A 437 -8.54 -22.70 -16.66
N PRO A 438 -8.62 -21.59 -15.90
CA PRO A 438 -7.77 -21.33 -14.74
C PRO A 438 -8.27 -22.12 -13.51
N VAL A 439 -8.30 -23.45 -13.60
CA VAL A 439 -8.90 -24.35 -12.60
C VAL A 439 -8.33 -24.17 -11.19
N PHE A 440 -7.06 -23.81 -11.05
CA PHE A 440 -6.44 -23.55 -9.74
C PHE A 440 -6.98 -22.27 -9.10
N ALA A 441 -7.23 -21.22 -9.89
CA ALA A 441 -7.82 -20.00 -9.37
C ALA A 441 -9.31 -20.17 -9.10
N GLN A 442 -10.04 -20.89 -9.96
CA GLN A 442 -11.45 -21.26 -9.73
C GLN A 442 -11.61 -22.10 -8.46
N PHE A 443 -10.68 -23.02 -8.19
CA PHE A 443 -10.60 -23.76 -6.93
C PHE A 443 -10.44 -22.83 -5.73
N ILE A 444 -9.59 -21.79 -5.80
CA ILE A 444 -9.45 -20.82 -4.70
C ILE A 444 -10.76 -20.04 -4.48
N GLN A 445 -11.44 -19.62 -5.56
CA GLN A 445 -12.74 -18.95 -5.43
C GLN A 445 -13.77 -19.86 -4.74
N ALA A 446 -13.81 -21.14 -5.12
CA ALA A 446 -14.70 -22.10 -4.47
C ALA A 446 -14.31 -22.42 -3.03
N ALA A 447 -13.02 -22.60 -2.73
CA ALA A 447 -12.50 -22.73 -1.38
C ALA A 447 -12.89 -21.54 -0.49
N SER A 448 -13.08 -20.37 -1.10
CA SER A 448 -13.54 -19.13 -0.47
C SER A 448 -15.07 -19.02 -0.37
N GLY A 449 -15.83 -20.00 -0.87
CA GLY A 449 -17.29 -20.06 -0.75
C GLY A 449 -18.07 -19.71 -2.02
N LYS A 450 -17.40 -19.53 -3.16
CA LYS A 450 -18.07 -19.26 -4.44
C LYS A 450 -18.63 -20.54 -5.06
N ALA A 451 -19.94 -20.60 -5.24
CA ALA A 451 -20.63 -21.83 -5.64
C ALA A 451 -20.66 -22.08 -7.15
N ILE A 452 -20.41 -21.07 -8.00
CA ILE A 452 -20.65 -21.14 -9.45
C ILE A 452 -19.87 -22.24 -10.17
N TYR A 453 -18.72 -22.64 -9.65
CA TYR A 453 -17.85 -23.65 -10.26
C TYR A 453 -18.16 -25.09 -9.85
N GLY A 454 -19.05 -25.30 -8.87
CA GLY A 454 -19.48 -26.63 -8.44
C GLY A 454 -18.42 -27.47 -7.68
N PHE A 455 -17.31 -26.85 -7.25
CA PHE A 455 -16.40 -27.49 -6.29
C PHE A 455 -17.06 -27.48 -4.90
N ASP A 456 -17.33 -28.65 -4.33
CA ASP A 456 -17.93 -28.83 -2.99
C ASP A 456 -16.81 -29.08 -1.96
N LEU A 457 -16.13 -28.01 -1.50
CA LEU A 457 -14.99 -28.11 -0.58
C LEU A 457 -14.81 -26.85 0.27
N LEU A 458 -14.26 -27.00 1.47
CA LEU A 458 -14.03 -25.89 2.41
C LEU A 458 -15.29 -25.01 2.52
N LEU A 459 -15.18 -23.70 2.25
CA LEU A 459 -16.29 -22.75 2.48
C LEU A 459 -17.44 -22.88 1.48
N SER A 460 -17.27 -23.55 0.33
CA SER A 460 -18.39 -23.86 -0.57
C SER A 460 -19.19 -25.08 -0.11
N SER A 461 -18.63 -25.89 0.80
CA SER A 461 -19.29 -27.05 1.39
C SER A 461 -19.88 -26.70 2.75
N LYS A 462 -21.20 -26.82 2.91
CA LYS A 462 -21.89 -26.43 4.16
C LYS A 462 -21.47 -27.25 5.37
N ASP A 463 -21.09 -28.52 5.14
CA ASP A 463 -20.75 -29.47 6.19
C ASP A 463 -19.25 -29.49 6.53
N SER A 464 -18.42 -28.68 5.84
CA SER A 464 -17.00 -28.59 6.13
C SER A 464 -16.75 -28.00 7.52
N PRO A 465 -15.76 -28.49 8.30
CA PRO A 465 -15.35 -27.86 9.56
C PRO A 465 -15.01 -26.38 9.42
N ALA A 466 -14.49 -25.96 8.25
CA ALA A 466 -14.20 -24.56 7.97
C ALA A 466 -15.48 -23.71 7.93
N SER A 467 -16.54 -24.23 7.32
CA SER A 467 -17.85 -23.57 7.22
C SER A 467 -18.57 -23.52 8.57
N VAL A 468 -18.56 -24.64 9.31
CA VAL A 468 -19.19 -24.73 10.63
C VAL A 468 -18.56 -23.76 11.64
N ALA A 469 -17.24 -23.55 11.58
CA ALA A 469 -16.56 -22.64 12.51
C ALA A 469 -16.91 -21.16 12.31
N GLY A 470 -17.33 -20.75 11.10
CA GLY A 470 -17.64 -19.36 10.76
C GLY A 470 -19.13 -19.03 10.63
N SER A 471 -20.00 -20.05 10.63
CA SER A 471 -21.41 -19.95 10.22
C SER A 471 -22.28 -19.01 11.07
N GLU A 472 -21.91 -18.77 12.33
CA GLU A 472 -22.65 -17.89 13.24
C GLU A 472 -22.01 -16.49 13.41
N ILE A 473 -20.95 -16.20 12.64
CA ILE A 473 -20.14 -14.99 12.84
C ILE A 473 -20.07 -14.15 11.54
N TRP A 474 -19.03 -14.35 10.73
CA TRP A 474 -18.76 -13.53 9.53
C TRP A 474 -19.16 -14.23 8.22
N LEU A 475 -19.31 -15.56 8.27
CA LEU A 475 -19.45 -16.37 7.06
C LEU A 475 -20.77 -16.12 6.30
N PRO A 476 -21.94 -15.92 6.95
CA PRO A 476 -23.18 -15.66 6.20
C PRO A 476 -23.09 -14.42 5.31
N GLY A 477 -22.60 -13.29 5.85
CA GLY A 477 -22.42 -12.05 5.08
C GLY A 477 -21.37 -12.20 3.99
N TRP A 478 -20.29 -12.93 4.25
CA TRP A 478 -19.28 -13.26 3.24
C TRP A 478 -19.83 -14.12 2.09
N ILE A 479 -20.57 -15.19 2.40
CA ILE A 479 -21.15 -16.10 1.39
C ILE A 479 -22.19 -15.37 0.54
N GLU A 480 -22.97 -14.47 1.14
CA GLU A 480 -23.88 -13.60 0.39
C GLU A 480 -23.09 -12.72 -0.59
N ALA A 481 -22.04 -12.04 -0.12
CA ALA A 481 -21.26 -11.12 -0.93
C ALA A 481 -20.53 -11.83 -2.08
N ILE A 482 -19.84 -12.94 -1.83
CA ILE A 482 -19.03 -13.65 -2.84
C ILE A 482 -19.87 -14.36 -3.92
N ASN A 483 -21.15 -14.63 -3.64
CA ASN A 483 -22.08 -15.23 -4.60
C ASN A 483 -23.02 -14.21 -5.24
N SER A 484 -22.87 -12.91 -4.94
CA SER A 484 -23.61 -11.84 -5.60
C SER A 484 -22.98 -11.49 -6.95
N ASP A 485 -23.81 -11.25 -7.97
CA ASP A 485 -23.39 -10.78 -9.29
C ASP A 485 -23.30 -9.25 -9.39
N LYS A 486 -23.41 -8.54 -8.25
CA LYS A 486 -23.51 -7.08 -8.19
C LYS A 486 -22.27 -6.38 -7.66
N ASN A 487 -21.19 -7.11 -7.42
CA ASN A 487 -19.95 -6.58 -6.87
C ASN A 487 -18.72 -7.24 -7.55
N ASP A 488 -17.54 -6.75 -7.20
CA ASP A 488 -16.26 -7.23 -7.76
C ASP A 488 -15.54 -8.24 -6.86
N LEU A 489 -16.21 -8.76 -5.82
CA LEU A 489 -15.62 -9.73 -4.88
C LEU A 489 -15.47 -11.09 -5.57
N PHE A 490 -14.22 -11.46 -5.89
CA PHE A 490 -13.89 -12.68 -6.64
C PHE A 490 -14.70 -12.80 -7.94
N LEU A 491 -14.48 -11.90 -8.90
CA LEU A 491 -15.10 -11.96 -10.23
C LEU A 491 -14.97 -13.35 -10.89
N THR A 492 -15.96 -13.74 -11.69
CA THR A 492 -15.91 -15.02 -12.42
C THR A 492 -14.82 -14.96 -13.48
N ILE A 493 -13.88 -15.90 -13.41
CA ILE A 493 -12.73 -16.02 -14.30
C ILE A 493 -12.86 -17.22 -15.24
N GLY A 494 -12.29 -17.09 -16.44
CA GLY A 494 -12.23 -18.10 -17.48
C GLY A 494 -10.94 -18.06 -18.32
N PRO A 495 -10.96 -18.55 -19.57
CA PRO A 495 -9.75 -18.71 -20.38
C PRO A 495 -9.04 -17.40 -20.76
N GLY A 496 -9.79 -16.31 -20.91
CA GLY A 496 -9.20 -14.98 -21.13
C GLY A 496 -8.34 -14.54 -19.93
N ASP A 497 -8.86 -14.75 -18.72
CA ASP A 497 -8.15 -14.47 -17.46
C ASP A 497 -6.90 -15.32 -17.34
N PHE A 498 -6.94 -16.60 -17.73
CA PHE A 498 -5.76 -17.46 -17.74
C PHE A 498 -4.62 -16.85 -18.55
N LEU A 499 -4.89 -16.41 -19.79
CA LEU A 499 -3.85 -15.88 -20.68
C LEU A 499 -3.26 -14.56 -20.15
N ILE A 500 -4.10 -13.62 -19.70
CA ILE A 500 -3.60 -12.34 -19.19
C ILE A 500 -2.80 -12.51 -17.89
N HIS A 501 -3.16 -13.45 -17.00
CA HIS A 501 -2.37 -13.72 -15.80
C HIS A 501 -0.98 -14.30 -16.13
N HIS A 502 -0.86 -15.09 -17.20
CA HIS A 502 0.45 -15.56 -17.67
C HIS A 502 1.27 -14.44 -18.33
N ALA A 503 0.62 -13.48 -18.99
CA ALA A 503 1.28 -12.28 -19.49
C ALA A 503 1.76 -11.36 -18.35
N ILE A 504 0.96 -11.19 -17.29
CA ILE A 504 1.37 -10.50 -16.06
C ILE A 504 2.56 -11.22 -15.42
N ALA A 505 2.50 -12.55 -15.32
CA ALA A 505 3.61 -13.34 -14.80
C ALA A 505 4.89 -13.15 -15.63
N LEU A 506 4.79 -13.11 -16.97
CA LEU A 506 5.91 -12.79 -17.86
C LEU A 506 6.52 -11.42 -17.54
N GLY A 507 5.68 -10.38 -17.44
CA GLY A 507 6.12 -9.03 -17.10
C GLY A 507 6.85 -8.97 -15.76
N LEU A 508 6.28 -9.58 -14.72
CA LEU A 508 6.88 -9.64 -13.38
C LEU A 508 8.22 -10.38 -13.36
N HIS A 509 8.30 -11.55 -14.00
CA HIS A 509 9.54 -12.33 -14.03
C HIS A 509 10.64 -11.66 -14.86
N THR A 510 10.28 -11.02 -15.97
CA THR A 510 11.26 -10.33 -16.82
C THR A 510 11.77 -9.05 -16.16
N THR A 511 10.88 -8.27 -15.55
CA THR A 511 11.26 -7.09 -14.75
C THR A 511 12.19 -7.50 -13.60
N THR A 512 11.82 -8.56 -12.87
CA THR A 512 12.64 -9.13 -11.78
C THR A 512 13.99 -9.63 -12.29
N LEU A 513 14.04 -10.30 -13.44
CA LEU A 513 15.28 -10.75 -14.06
C LEU A 513 16.24 -9.58 -14.31
N ILE A 514 15.75 -8.50 -14.92
CA ILE A 514 16.57 -7.32 -15.24
C ILE A 514 17.11 -6.69 -13.96
N LEU A 515 16.25 -6.48 -12.97
CA LEU A 515 16.61 -5.87 -11.68
C LEU A 515 17.57 -6.74 -10.85
N VAL A 516 17.28 -8.03 -10.71
CA VAL A 516 18.11 -8.98 -9.97
C VAL A 516 19.47 -9.11 -10.66
N LYS A 517 19.51 -9.33 -11.97
CA LYS A 517 20.78 -9.41 -12.71
C LYS A 517 21.60 -8.11 -12.52
N GLY A 518 20.95 -6.95 -12.64
CA GLY A 518 21.56 -5.64 -12.41
C GLY A 518 22.21 -5.53 -11.03
N ALA A 519 21.51 -5.96 -9.98
CA ALA A 519 22.02 -5.94 -8.61
C ALA A 519 23.15 -6.96 -8.37
N LEU A 520 23.02 -8.20 -8.85
CA LEU A 520 24.01 -9.26 -8.62
C LEU A 520 25.30 -9.09 -9.43
N ASP A 521 25.24 -8.41 -10.57
CA ASP A 521 26.39 -8.05 -11.39
C ASP A 521 26.91 -6.63 -11.11
N ALA A 522 26.33 -5.92 -10.14
CA ALA A 522 26.69 -4.53 -9.82
C ALA A 522 28.15 -4.39 -9.37
N ARG A 523 28.66 -5.37 -8.60
CA ARG A 523 30.05 -5.36 -8.13
C ARG A 523 31.06 -5.79 -9.17
N GLY A 524 30.64 -6.59 -10.15
CA GLY A 524 31.52 -7.17 -11.15
C GLY A 524 30.85 -8.29 -11.95
N SER A 525 31.25 -8.41 -13.20
CA SER A 525 30.85 -9.46 -14.15
C SER A 525 32.07 -9.93 -14.92
N LYS A 526 31.96 -11.00 -15.72
CA LYS A 526 33.10 -11.46 -16.55
C LYS A 526 33.59 -10.40 -17.54
N LEU A 527 32.68 -9.56 -18.06
CA LEU A 527 33.01 -8.52 -19.05
C LEU A 527 33.66 -7.28 -18.43
N MET A 528 33.37 -7.00 -17.16
CA MET A 528 33.91 -5.90 -16.37
C MET A 528 33.99 -6.35 -14.90
N PRO A 529 35.10 -6.98 -14.48
CA PRO A 529 35.24 -7.56 -13.14
C PRO A 529 35.34 -6.54 -12.00
N ASP A 530 35.83 -5.34 -12.31
CA ASP A 530 36.12 -4.22 -11.42
C ASP A 530 34.99 -3.18 -11.37
N LYS A 531 33.77 -3.56 -11.76
CA LYS A 531 32.62 -2.65 -11.91
C LYS A 531 32.32 -1.81 -10.65
N LYS A 532 32.50 -2.39 -9.45
CA LYS A 532 32.31 -1.68 -8.17
C LYS A 532 33.15 -0.39 -8.08
N ASP A 533 34.31 -0.33 -8.73
CA ASP A 533 35.23 0.81 -8.63
C ASP A 533 34.76 2.04 -9.43
N PHE A 534 33.74 1.87 -10.29
CA PHE A 534 33.13 2.92 -11.11
C PHE A 534 31.82 3.46 -10.52
N GLY A 535 31.32 2.85 -9.45
CA GLY A 535 30.06 3.24 -8.80
C GLY A 535 28.81 2.70 -9.51
N TYR A 536 27.64 3.23 -9.11
CA TYR A 536 26.34 2.71 -9.54
C TYR A 536 25.96 3.15 -10.97
N SER A 537 26.25 4.40 -11.33
CA SER A 537 25.85 5.04 -12.58
C SER A 537 27.07 5.57 -13.32
N PHE A 538 27.39 4.97 -14.47
CA PHE A 538 28.47 5.39 -15.36
C PHE A 538 28.13 4.99 -16.80
N PRO A 539 28.67 5.66 -17.84
CA PRO A 539 28.18 5.48 -19.21
C PRO A 539 28.47 4.11 -19.84
N CYS A 540 29.71 3.65 -19.73
CA CYS A 540 30.24 2.39 -20.26
C CYS A 540 31.71 2.23 -19.83
N ASP A 541 32.35 1.14 -20.23
CA ASP A 541 33.81 0.95 -20.20
C ASP A 541 34.41 0.94 -21.64
N GLY A 542 33.88 1.81 -22.49
CA GLY A 542 34.32 2.01 -23.87
C GLY A 542 33.90 0.92 -24.88
N PRO A 543 34.30 1.09 -26.16
CA PRO A 543 33.94 0.17 -27.25
C PRO A 543 34.78 -1.12 -27.29
N GLY A 544 35.78 -1.24 -26.42
CA GLY A 544 36.62 -2.44 -26.33
C GLY A 544 35.83 -3.68 -25.89
N ARG A 545 36.45 -4.86 -25.97
CA ARG A 545 35.88 -6.15 -25.52
C ARG A 545 34.51 -6.50 -26.14
N GLY A 546 34.20 -5.96 -27.32
CA GLY A 546 32.93 -6.16 -28.04
C GLY A 546 31.88 -5.07 -27.81
N GLY A 547 32.18 -4.06 -26.98
CA GLY A 547 31.26 -2.98 -26.60
C GLY A 547 30.66 -3.20 -25.22
N THR A 548 30.60 -2.13 -24.42
CA THR A 548 30.15 -2.17 -23.01
C THR A 548 29.05 -1.16 -22.71
N CYS A 549 28.22 -0.85 -23.71
CA CYS A 549 27.05 0.01 -23.53
C CYS A 549 26.08 -0.60 -22.50
N ASP A 550 25.41 0.25 -21.72
CA ASP A 550 24.37 -0.12 -20.75
C ASP A 550 24.81 -1.21 -19.76
N ILE A 551 26.07 -1.15 -19.30
CA ILE A 551 26.69 -2.18 -18.46
C ILE A 551 26.57 -1.86 -16.96
N SER A 552 26.26 -0.63 -16.57
CA SER A 552 26.16 -0.21 -15.17
C SER A 552 24.89 -0.78 -14.51
N ALA A 553 24.86 -0.78 -13.17
CA ALA A 553 23.67 -1.20 -12.45
C ALA A 553 22.51 -0.19 -12.60
N TRP A 554 22.82 1.10 -12.81
CA TRP A 554 21.83 2.12 -13.16
C TRP A 554 21.18 1.84 -14.51
N ASP A 555 21.94 1.35 -15.50
CA ASP A 555 21.38 1.02 -16.82
C ASP A 555 20.39 -0.14 -16.73
N ALA A 556 20.61 -1.10 -15.83
CA ALA A 556 19.64 -2.17 -15.55
C ALA A 556 18.35 -1.61 -14.92
N PHE A 557 18.46 -0.63 -14.01
CA PHE A 557 17.29 0.10 -13.50
C PHE A 557 16.54 0.82 -14.65
N TYR A 558 17.26 1.52 -15.53
CA TYR A 558 16.69 2.19 -16.70
C TYR A 558 15.95 1.21 -17.61
N LEU A 559 16.52 0.04 -17.90
CA LEU A 559 15.86 -0.99 -18.73
C LEU A 559 14.64 -1.60 -18.04
N ALA A 560 14.70 -1.82 -16.73
CA ALA A 560 13.58 -2.37 -15.97
C ALA A 560 12.37 -1.42 -15.92
N MET A 561 12.60 -0.11 -15.97
CA MET A 561 11.53 0.90 -16.02
C MET A 561 10.66 0.81 -17.29
N PHE A 562 11.13 0.17 -18.38
CA PHE A 562 10.29 -0.10 -19.55
C PHE A 562 9.44 -1.37 -19.41
N TRP A 563 9.85 -2.28 -18.53
CA TRP A 563 9.19 -3.56 -18.31
C TRP A 563 8.15 -3.52 -17.19
N MET A 564 8.38 -2.67 -16.18
CA MET A 564 7.38 -2.28 -15.19
C MET A 564 6.29 -1.42 -15.83
#